data_AF-A0A1F5TMG5-F1
#
_entry.id   AF-A0A1F5TMG5-F1
#
_cell.length_a   1.000
_cell.length_b   1.000
_cell.length_c   1.000
_cell.angle_alpha   90.00
_cell.angle_beta   90.00
_cell.angle_gamma   90.00
#
_symmetry.space_group_name_H-M   'P 1'
#
loop_
_entity.id
_entity.type
_entity.pdbx_description
1 polymer ?
#
loop_
_entity_poly.entity_id
_entity_poly.type
_entity_poly.pdbx_seq_one_letter_code
_entity_poly.pdbx_strand_id
1 'polypeptide(L)'
;MVSRLLQNIKIFEYIIMSKDKKTILITGGAGFVGSHLCKRYLGEGHKVICIDNLQKSRTTDNIDPFEKNKNFKFIKHDINNPIEFKEKIDWVMNFACPVSCVDLQVDPIHTAKSNVHGVINMLEIARKHDAVFIQASSSDVYGVREKGEVMREDMLGQVDTLTARACYEEGKRMAETLCMDYHRKYNVNVKIVRIFNTYGPNMYYRDGRVMSNFIIAALNGNNLIIYGDGSFTRSHMYVDDLVEAVDRMMKKSFEFTGPVNVGSTKEITIKELADIVIKMTNSKSRIVYDKELTGDPKFRKPDIGLAKRVLDWEPKVGLEEGVKKTIEHYKNLEMPEKKIIVFATTYYPDMGPAENAMMEMINNMSDTEFYIITTRSRKGLENIKQLGNSLIYRVGPSGIIGKYLFPFIGAWRAYQLSTKYNFRFAWSVMASYGGLAAVFLKFLNKRINFLLTFDKTEAQKKGFLHRSIYMPIYKLIFKTADSVYLTNDAKSDSAVALHSKSGMEVMEYDEDMAKRIKKEYSKLLDKQEGKLARPL
;
A
#
# COMPACT_ATOMS: atom_id res chain seq x y z
N MET A 1 38.83 -37.63 -8.07
CA MET A 1 38.20 -38.47 -7.02
C MET A 1 37.98 -37.69 -5.71
N VAL A 2 39.01 -37.00 -5.19
CA VAL A 2 38.95 -36.17 -3.96
C VAL A 2 37.94 -35.01 -4.04
N SER A 3 37.84 -34.31 -5.18
CA SER A 3 36.86 -33.22 -5.39
C SER A 3 35.39 -33.69 -5.29
N ARG A 4 35.06 -34.86 -5.86
CA ARG A 4 33.71 -35.47 -5.74
C ARG A 4 33.41 -35.92 -4.31
N LEU A 5 34.39 -36.44 -3.60
CA LEU A 5 34.26 -36.81 -2.18
C LEU A 5 34.00 -35.58 -1.30
N LEU A 6 34.74 -34.48 -1.51
CA LEU A 6 34.52 -33.21 -0.78
C LEU A 6 33.15 -32.59 -1.09
N GLN A 7 32.68 -32.70 -2.34
CA GLN A 7 31.36 -32.23 -2.74
C GLN A 7 30.25 -33.08 -2.10
N ASN A 8 30.43 -34.40 -2.05
CA ASN A 8 29.51 -35.31 -1.38
C ASN A 8 29.50 -35.12 0.14
N ILE A 9 30.63 -34.81 0.78
CA ILE A 9 30.69 -34.50 2.22
C ILE A 9 29.95 -33.19 2.53
N LYS A 10 30.13 -32.14 1.73
CA LYS A 10 29.36 -30.89 1.88
C LYS A 10 27.86 -31.09 1.68
N ILE A 11 27.47 -31.94 0.73
CA ILE A 11 26.06 -32.31 0.52
C ILE A 11 25.53 -33.11 1.72
N PHE A 12 26.35 -34.01 2.29
CA PHE A 12 25.97 -34.80 3.46
C PHE A 12 25.87 -33.95 4.72
N GLU A 13 26.79 -33.01 4.96
CA GLU A 13 26.72 -32.01 6.02
C GLU A 13 25.50 -31.08 5.84
N TYR A 14 25.20 -30.66 4.61
CA TYR A 14 23.99 -29.88 4.31
C TYR A 14 22.71 -30.67 4.63
N ILE A 15 22.66 -31.96 4.29
CA ILE A 15 21.53 -32.86 4.58
C ILE A 15 21.40 -33.18 6.08
N ILE A 16 22.52 -33.24 6.82
CA ILE A 16 22.49 -33.46 8.28
C ILE A 16 22.12 -32.16 9.02
N MET A 17 22.62 -31.00 8.60
CA MET A 17 22.21 -29.69 9.13
C MET A 17 20.74 -29.34 8.81
N SER A 18 20.19 -29.90 7.72
CA SER A 18 18.77 -29.73 7.34
C SER A 18 17.80 -30.66 8.11
N LYS A 19 18.28 -31.53 9.00
CA LYS A 19 17.43 -32.48 9.74
C LYS A 19 16.88 -31.96 11.06
N ASP A 20 17.48 -30.94 11.67
CA ASP A 20 16.92 -30.34 12.88
C ASP A 20 15.85 -29.31 12.54
N LYS A 21 14.60 -29.69 12.81
CA LYS A 21 13.45 -28.80 12.73
C LYS A 21 13.64 -27.64 13.69
N LYS A 22 13.73 -26.43 13.15
CA LYS A 22 13.84 -25.18 13.92
C LYS A 22 12.46 -24.58 14.15
N THR A 23 12.32 -23.87 15.26
CA THR A 23 11.24 -22.89 15.45
C THR A 23 11.78 -21.51 15.08
N ILE A 24 11.17 -20.90 14.06
CA ILE A 24 11.62 -19.66 13.45
C ILE A 24 10.54 -18.60 13.67
N LEU A 25 10.92 -17.52 14.36
CA LEU A 25 10.10 -16.34 14.54
C LEU A 25 10.39 -15.34 13.41
N ILE A 26 9.38 -14.98 12.63
CA ILE A 26 9.49 -14.00 11.54
C ILE A 26 8.57 -12.81 11.85
N THR A 27 9.16 -11.66 12.15
CA THR A 27 8.40 -10.41 12.32
C THR A 27 8.24 -9.73 10.96
N GLY A 28 7.09 -9.10 10.70
CA GLY A 28 6.76 -8.61 9.37
C GLY A 28 6.47 -9.77 8.40
N GLY A 29 6.10 -10.94 8.93
CA GLY A 29 5.93 -12.18 8.17
C GLY A 29 4.74 -12.18 7.22
N ALA A 30 3.77 -11.28 7.41
CA ALA A 30 2.66 -11.08 6.46
C ALA A 30 3.01 -10.06 5.36
N GLY A 31 4.15 -9.39 5.48
CA GLY A 31 4.67 -8.47 4.47
C GLY A 31 5.24 -9.17 3.23
N PHE A 32 5.73 -8.35 2.31
CA PHE A 32 6.33 -8.79 1.05
C PHE A 32 7.43 -9.85 1.27
N VAL A 33 8.59 -9.46 1.81
CA VAL A 33 9.73 -10.38 1.98
C VAL A 33 9.42 -11.46 3.03
N GLY A 34 8.76 -11.08 4.13
CA GLY A 34 8.42 -12.00 5.23
C GLY A 34 7.59 -13.19 4.78
N SER A 35 6.61 -13.00 3.88
CA SER A 35 5.79 -14.10 3.39
C SER A 35 6.57 -15.11 2.53
N HIS A 36 7.58 -14.67 1.79
CA HIS A 36 8.48 -15.57 1.06
C HIS A 36 9.41 -16.35 1.99
N LEU A 37 9.86 -15.73 3.09
CA LEU A 37 10.62 -16.43 4.14
C LEU A 37 9.75 -17.48 4.85
N CYS A 38 8.50 -17.13 5.18
CA CYS A 38 7.51 -18.08 5.71
C CYS A 38 7.35 -19.28 4.76
N LYS A 39 7.14 -19.01 3.46
CA LYS A 39 7.01 -20.05 2.43
C LYS A 39 8.23 -20.98 2.39
N ARG A 40 9.44 -20.40 2.36
CA ARG A 40 10.70 -21.16 2.30
C ARG A 40 10.79 -22.13 3.49
N TYR A 41 10.72 -21.60 4.70
CA TYR A 41 11.01 -22.39 5.89
C TYR A 41 9.90 -23.38 6.26
N LEU A 42 8.65 -23.08 5.92
CA LEU A 42 7.59 -24.09 5.96
C LEU A 42 7.83 -25.22 4.96
N GLY A 43 8.32 -24.90 3.75
CA GLY A 43 8.70 -25.88 2.73
C GLY A 43 9.88 -26.77 3.14
N GLU A 44 10.81 -26.24 3.94
CA GLU A 44 11.91 -26.98 4.56
C GLU A 44 11.47 -27.78 5.81
N GLY A 45 10.19 -27.72 6.19
CA GLY A 45 9.62 -28.51 7.29
C GLY A 45 9.83 -27.93 8.70
N HIS A 46 10.30 -26.68 8.80
CA HIS A 46 10.43 -25.95 10.06
C HIS A 46 9.08 -25.46 10.59
N LYS A 47 9.07 -25.09 11.87
CA LYS A 47 7.95 -24.39 12.48
C LYS A 47 8.16 -22.88 12.33
N VAL A 48 7.16 -22.18 11.80
CA VAL A 48 7.21 -20.74 11.57
C VAL A 48 6.15 -20.04 12.41
N ILE A 49 6.60 -19.10 13.24
CA ILE A 49 5.75 -18.16 13.96
C ILE A 49 5.84 -16.81 13.25
N CYS A 50 4.76 -16.38 12.61
CA CYS A 50 4.65 -15.10 11.93
C CYS A 50 4.05 -14.06 12.89
N ILE A 51 4.80 -13.01 13.20
CA ILE A 51 4.29 -11.80 13.88
C ILE A 51 4.09 -10.70 12.86
N ASP A 52 2.89 -10.11 12.82
CA ASP A 52 2.63 -8.92 12.02
C ASP A 52 1.44 -8.13 12.60
N ASN A 53 1.50 -6.79 12.62
CA ASN A 53 0.37 -5.96 13.06
C ASN A 53 -0.61 -5.65 11.91
N LEU A 54 -0.27 -6.05 10.68
CA LEU A 54 -0.99 -5.80 9.43
C LEU A 54 -1.11 -4.32 9.05
N GLN A 55 -0.29 -3.45 9.65
CA GLN A 55 -0.29 -2.02 9.33
C GLN A 55 0.07 -1.79 7.86
N LYS A 56 1.08 -2.52 7.34
CA LYS A 56 1.50 -2.37 5.95
C LYS A 56 0.86 -3.38 5.01
N SER A 57 0.81 -4.67 5.37
CA SER A 57 0.21 -5.71 4.54
C SER A 57 -1.30 -5.52 4.37
N ARG A 58 -1.97 -4.83 5.31
CA ARG A 58 -3.42 -4.52 5.38
C ARG A 58 -4.32 -5.74 5.59
N THR A 59 -3.98 -6.85 4.96
CA THR A 59 -4.70 -8.12 4.98
C THR A 59 -3.73 -9.27 5.29
N THR A 60 -4.27 -10.47 5.45
CA THR A 60 -3.50 -11.70 5.64
C THR A 60 -3.25 -12.45 4.33
N ASP A 61 -3.67 -11.92 3.18
CA ASP A 61 -3.64 -12.60 1.87
C ASP A 61 -2.28 -13.27 1.53
N ASN A 62 -1.18 -12.63 1.93
CA ASN A 62 0.18 -13.14 1.70
C ASN A 62 0.51 -14.41 2.52
N ILE A 63 -0.22 -14.68 3.60
CA ILE A 63 -0.02 -15.80 4.53
C ILE A 63 -1.22 -16.73 4.63
N ASP A 64 -2.37 -16.38 4.06
CA ASP A 64 -3.55 -17.25 3.94
C ASP A 64 -3.21 -18.64 3.36
N PRO A 65 -2.31 -18.80 2.37
CA PRO A 65 -1.90 -20.13 1.89
C PRO A 65 -1.30 -21.04 2.97
N PHE A 66 -0.83 -20.48 4.08
CA PHE A 66 -0.18 -21.21 5.17
C PHE A 66 -1.12 -21.52 6.34
N GLU A 67 -2.34 -20.97 6.37
CA GLU A 67 -3.26 -21.06 7.52
C GLU A 67 -3.54 -22.52 7.94
N LYS A 68 -3.65 -23.43 6.96
CA LYS A 68 -3.90 -24.86 7.19
C LYS A 68 -2.63 -25.66 7.52
N ASN A 69 -1.45 -25.05 7.45
CA ASN A 69 -0.20 -25.74 7.76
C ASN A 69 -0.01 -25.81 9.28
N LYS A 70 0.03 -27.02 9.84
CA LYS A 70 0.22 -27.26 11.29
C LYS A 70 1.52 -26.68 11.87
N ASN A 71 2.51 -26.43 11.03
CA ASN A 71 3.79 -25.84 11.42
C ASN A 71 3.77 -24.30 11.34
N PHE A 72 2.68 -23.69 10.91
CA PHE A 72 2.53 -22.24 10.82
C PHE A 72 1.65 -21.71 11.95
N LYS A 73 2.06 -20.59 12.55
CA LYS A 73 1.27 -19.86 13.53
C LYS A 73 1.35 -18.37 13.22
N PHE A 74 0.21 -17.74 12.95
CA PHE A 74 0.11 -16.30 12.85
C PHE A 74 -0.28 -15.68 14.20
N ILE A 75 0.42 -14.60 14.58
CA ILE A 75 0.12 -13.80 15.76
C ILE A 75 0.01 -12.35 15.30
N LYS A 76 -1.21 -11.80 15.35
CA LYS A 76 -1.41 -10.38 15.08
C LYS A 76 -0.90 -9.56 16.28
N HIS A 77 0.31 -9.00 16.16
CA HIS A 77 0.98 -8.30 17.26
C HIS A 77 1.92 -7.22 16.74
N ASP A 78 2.04 -6.14 17.51
CA ASP A 78 2.96 -5.04 17.23
C ASP A 78 4.24 -5.21 18.03
N ILE A 79 5.38 -5.30 17.35
CA ILE A 79 6.69 -5.55 17.97
C ILE A 79 7.13 -4.44 18.93
N ASN A 80 6.52 -3.25 18.87
CA ASN A 80 6.76 -2.19 19.86
C ASN A 80 6.35 -2.60 21.27
N ASN A 81 5.45 -3.57 21.38
CA ASN A 81 5.03 -4.14 22.65
C ASN A 81 5.76 -5.48 22.90
N PRO A 82 6.25 -5.73 24.12
CA PRO A 82 6.87 -7.01 24.45
C PRO A 82 5.94 -8.20 24.21
N ILE A 83 6.53 -9.34 23.85
CA ILE A 83 5.86 -10.63 23.71
C ILE A 83 6.82 -11.74 24.14
N GLU A 84 6.29 -12.77 24.80
CA GLU A 84 7.09 -13.89 25.29
C GLU A 84 6.62 -15.21 24.71
N PHE A 85 7.57 -16.14 24.55
CA PHE A 85 7.34 -17.47 24.00
C PHE A 85 7.76 -18.52 25.02
N LYS A 86 6.88 -19.48 25.30
CA LYS A 86 7.21 -20.63 26.16
C LYS A 86 8.01 -21.69 25.42
N GLU A 87 7.78 -21.81 24.12
CA GLU A 87 8.55 -22.70 23.26
C GLU A 87 9.91 -22.09 22.92
N LYS A 88 10.92 -22.94 22.71
CA LYS A 88 12.24 -22.50 22.26
C LYS A 88 12.12 -21.87 20.87
N ILE A 89 12.75 -20.71 20.69
CA ILE A 89 12.92 -20.04 19.40
C ILE A 89 14.37 -20.23 18.99
N ASP A 90 14.62 -20.87 17.84
CA ASP A 90 15.98 -21.08 17.37
C ASP A 90 16.47 -19.88 16.56
N TRP A 91 15.59 -19.30 15.73
CA TRP A 91 15.91 -18.15 14.86
C TRP A 91 14.87 -17.04 14.99
N VAL A 92 15.34 -15.79 15.03
CA VAL A 92 14.52 -14.57 14.99
C VAL A 92 14.89 -13.76 13.76
N MET A 93 13.95 -13.62 12.83
CA MET A 93 14.09 -12.86 11.60
C MET A 93 13.29 -11.57 11.68
N ASN A 94 13.99 -10.45 11.88
CA ASN A 94 13.34 -9.16 12.08
C ASN A 94 13.15 -8.39 10.77
N PHE A 95 11.98 -8.54 10.15
CA PHE A 95 11.58 -7.84 8.92
C PHE A 95 10.41 -6.86 9.15
N ALA A 96 9.92 -6.72 10.39
CA ALA A 96 8.86 -5.77 10.74
C ALA A 96 9.37 -4.32 10.72
N CYS A 97 9.07 -3.63 9.63
CA CYS A 97 9.20 -2.18 9.51
C CYS A 97 8.40 -1.71 8.28
N PRO A 98 7.67 -0.58 8.33
CA PRO A 98 7.21 0.06 7.10
C PRO A 98 8.44 0.47 6.25
N VAL A 99 8.34 0.45 4.91
CA VAL A 99 9.51 0.66 4.02
C VAL A 99 9.27 1.69 2.93
N SER A 100 8.04 1.90 2.45
CA SER A 100 7.82 2.85 1.35
C SER A 100 7.84 4.29 1.84
N CYS A 101 8.39 5.22 1.05
CA CYS A 101 8.43 6.66 1.39
C CYS A 101 7.06 7.21 1.80
N VAL A 102 5.98 6.63 1.26
CA VAL A 102 4.60 7.00 1.56
C VAL A 102 4.14 6.42 2.90
N ASP A 103 4.48 5.16 3.18
CA ASP A 103 4.06 4.46 4.40
C ASP A 103 4.86 4.90 5.64
N LEU A 104 6.13 5.28 5.49
CA LEU A 104 6.99 5.76 6.58
C LEU A 104 6.44 7.03 7.24
N GLN A 105 5.79 7.87 6.45
CA GLN A 105 5.28 9.17 6.91
C GLN A 105 3.86 9.09 7.48
N VAL A 106 3.19 7.93 7.38
CA VAL A 106 1.86 7.72 7.97
C VAL A 106 1.91 7.87 9.48
N ASP A 107 2.91 7.25 10.09
CA ASP A 107 3.20 7.37 11.51
C ASP A 107 4.74 7.30 11.69
N PRO A 108 5.44 8.43 11.57
CA PRO A 108 6.90 8.46 11.68
C PRO A 108 7.38 8.12 13.10
N ILE A 109 6.57 8.39 14.12
CA ILE A 109 6.89 8.03 15.52
C ILE A 109 6.82 6.51 15.69
N HIS A 110 5.77 5.87 15.19
CA HIS A 110 5.66 4.42 15.19
C HIS A 110 6.79 3.77 14.40
N THR A 111 7.12 4.30 13.22
CA THR A 111 8.26 3.86 12.39
C THR A 111 9.58 3.89 13.18
N ALA A 112 9.85 5.00 13.88
CA ALA A 112 11.04 5.11 14.72
C ALA A 112 11.01 4.09 15.87
N LYS A 113 9.87 3.94 16.57
CA LYS A 113 9.69 2.94 17.63
C LYS A 113 9.92 1.51 17.11
N SER A 114 9.42 1.16 15.93
CA SER A 114 9.60 -0.18 15.36
C SER A 114 11.07 -0.51 15.08
N ASN A 115 11.88 0.48 14.72
CA ASN A 115 13.31 0.30 14.52
C ASN A 115 14.14 0.40 15.81
N VAL A 116 13.58 0.88 16.92
CA VAL A 116 14.29 1.00 18.21
C VAL A 116 13.68 0.06 19.25
N HIS A 117 12.50 0.37 19.78
CA HIS A 117 11.82 -0.46 20.78
C HIS A 117 11.48 -1.84 20.23
N GLY A 118 11.00 -1.90 19.00
CA GLY A 118 10.71 -3.17 18.33
C GLY A 118 11.94 -4.06 18.19
N VAL A 119 13.07 -3.48 17.78
CA VAL A 119 14.35 -4.20 17.67
C VAL A 119 14.86 -4.66 19.04
N ILE A 120 14.78 -3.81 20.07
CA ILE A 120 15.13 -4.18 21.45
C ILE A 120 14.31 -5.39 21.91
N ASN A 121 12.99 -5.37 21.72
CA ASN A 121 12.12 -6.48 22.12
C ASN A 121 12.51 -7.78 21.41
N MET A 122 12.84 -7.73 20.12
CA MET A 122 13.23 -8.93 19.36
C MET A 122 14.64 -9.43 19.72
N LEU A 123 15.57 -8.52 20.02
CA LEU A 123 16.89 -8.87 20.54
C LEU A 123 16.82 -9.50 21.94
N GLU A 124 15.90 -9.04 22.80
CA GLU A 124 15.63 -9.68 24.09
C GLU A 124 15.06 -11.10 23.94
N ILE A 125 14.19 -11.34 22.95
CA ILE A 125 13.75 -12.70 22.62
C ILE A 125 14.95 -13.53 22.18
N ALA A 126 15.78 -13.03 21.28
CA ALA A 126 16.96 -13.76 20.83
C ALA A 126 17.91 -14.09 21.99
N ARG A 127 18.14 -13.14 22.90
CA ARG A 127 18.96 -13.33 24.10
C ARG A 127 18.36 -14.37 25.06
N LYS A 128 17.06 -14.31 25.34
CA LYS A 128 16.39 -15.23 26.29
C LYS A 128 16.32 -16.67 25.77
N HIS A 129 16.34 -16.86 24.45
CA HIS A 129 16.19 -18.17 23.81
C HIS A 129 17.50 -18.72 23.20
N ASP A 130 18.62 -18.00 23.35
CA ASP A 130 19.88 -18.28 22.65
C ASP A 130 19.70 -18.42 21.13
N ALA A 131 18.81 -17.59 20.56
CA ALA A 131 18.45 -17.63 19.16
C ALA A 131 19.44 -16.86 18.28
N VAL A 132 19.60 -17.31 17.02
CA VAL A 132 20.25 -16.48 15.99
C VAL A 132 19.29 -15.38 15.56
N PHE A 133 19.74 -14.13 15.62
CA PHE A 133 18.96 -12.96 15.25
C PHE A 133 19.45 -12.37 13.93
N ILE A 134 18.56 -12.11 12.97
CA ILE A 134 18.90 -11.31 11.78
C ILE A 134 18.09 -10.03 11.70
N GLN A 135 18.79 -8.92 11.47
CA GLN A 135 18.20 -7.63 11.20
C GLN A 135 18.14 -7.38 9.69
N ALA A 136 16.92 -7.14 9.18
CA ALA A 136 16.71 -6.58 7.86
C ALA A 136 17.02 -5.06 7.88
N SER A 137 18.28 -4.71 7.65
CA SER A 137 18.72 -3.33 7.43
C SER A 137 18.46 -2.90 5.98
N SER A 138 18.80 -1.66 5.62
CA SER A 138 18.56 -1.09 4.30
C SER A 138 19.78 -0.39 3.73
N SER A 139 19.87 -0.32 2.40
CA SER A 139 20.75 0.61 1.69
C SER A 139 20.55 2.08 2.09
N ASP A 140 19.41 2.45 2.68
CA ASP A 140 19.16 3.82 3.14
C ASP A 140 20.10 4.27 4.27
N VAL A 141 20.78 3.34 4.97
CA VAL A 141 21.81 3.70 5.97
C VAL A 141 23.00 4.46 5.37
N TYR A 142 23.18 4.35 4.05
CA TYR A 142 24.19 5.08 3.29
C TYR A 142 23.78 6.52 2.98
N GLY A 143 22.48 6.83 2.96
CA GLY A 143 21.96 8.17 2.67
C GLY A 143 22.19 8.65 1.23
N VAL A 144 22.49 9.95 1.06
CA VAL A 144 22.63 10.58 -0.27
C VAL A 144 23.93 10.13 -0.96
N ARG A 145 23.83 9.87 -2.27
CA ARG A 145 24.92 9.33 -3.09
C ARG A 145 24.95 9.97 -4.46
N GLU A 146 26.16 10.14 -4.98
CA GLU A 146 26.42 10.74 -6.29
C GLU A 146 26.48 9.70 -7.41
N LYS A 147 26.39 10.18 -8.65
CA LYS A 147 26.43 9.32 -9.83
C LYS A 147 27.76 8.56 -9.91
N GLY A 148 27.69 7.24 -10.07
CA GLY A 148 28.86 6.38 -10.23
C GLY A 148 29.44 5.85 -8.91
N GLU A 149 28.96 6.34 -7.76
CA GLU A 149 29.37 5.79 -6.47
C GLU A 149 28.81 4.38 -6.25
N VAL A 150 29.68 3.48 -5.79
CA VAL A 150 29.32 2.12 -5.39
C VAL A 150 29.33 2.05 -3.87
N MET A 151 28.23 1.61 -3.27
CA MET A 151 28.09 1.56 -1.82
C MET A 151 28.74 0.29 -1.26
N ARG A 152 29.80 0.48 -0.48
CA ARG A 152 30.52 -0.59 0.24
C ARG A 152 30.13 -0.61 1.72
N GLU A 153 30.27 -1.76 2.36
CA GLU A 153 29.87 -1.95 3.76
C GLU A 153 30.67 -1.09 4.76
N ASP A 154 31.89 -0.69 4.41
CA ASP A 154 32.77 0.17 5.22
C ASP A 154 32.41 1.66 5.13
N MET A 155 31.47 2.05 4.27
CA MET A 155 31.00 3.42 4.21
C MET A 155 30.09 3.76 5.39
N LEU A 156 30.36 4.88 6.06
CA LEU A 156 29.59 5.33 7.22
C LEU A 156 28.18 5.83 6.90
N GLY A 157 27.95 6.37 5.71
CA GLY A 157 26.67 6.96 5.30
C GLY A 157 26.50 8.44 5.69
N GLN A 158 25.70 9.17 4.92
CA GLN A 158 25.37 10.58 5.16
C GLN A 158 23.85 10.76 5.11
N VAL A 159 23.22 10.79 6.28
CA VAL A 159 21.78 10.92 6.46
C VAL A 159 21.48 12.24 7.16
N ASP A 160 20.45 12.96 6.70
CA ASP A 160 19.97 14.18 7.35
C ASP A 160 18.85 13.82 8.34
N THR A 161 19.14 14.06 9.62
CA THR A 161 18.30 13.70 10.77
C THR A 161 17.03 14.54 10.89
N LEU A 162 16.92 15.65 10.15
CA LEU A 162 15.78 16.57 10.21
C LEU A 162 14.76 16.31 9.09
N THR A 163 15.06 15.40 8.16
CA THR A 163 14.14 15.11 7.04
C THR A 163 12.97 14.24 7.48
N ALA A 164 11.88 14.30 6.70
CA ALA A 164 10.72 13.42 6.89
C ALA A 164 11.02 11.92 6.67
N ARG A 165 12.20 11.56 6.16
CA ARG A 165 12.66 10.18 5.98
C ARG A 165 13.52 9.68 7.14
N ALA A 166 14.06 10.60 7.96
CA ALA A 166 15.00 10.30 9.02
C ALA A 166 14.48 9.25 10.01
N CYS A 167 13.16 9.21 10.28
CA CYS A 167 12.57 8.21 11.17
C CYS A 167 12.85 6.75 10.75
N TYR A 168 13.03 6.51 9.45
CA TYR A 168 13.43 5.23 8.91
C TYR A 168 14.95 5.10 8.78
N GLU A 169 15.60 6.13 8.22
CA GLU A 169 17.03 6.10 7.90
C GLU A 169 17.88 6.00 9.18
N GLU A 170 17.62 6.89 10.15
CA GLU A 170 18.23 6.82 11.48
C GLU A 170 17.72 5.63 12.29
N GLY A 171 16.45 5.25 12.11
CA GLY A 171 15.92 4.04 12.71
C GLY A 171 16.74 2.80 12.34
N LYS A 172 17.01 2.59 11.05
CA LYS A 172 17.82 1.46 10.56
C LYS A 172 19.27 1.52 11.03
N ARG A 173 19.86 2.72 11.10
CA ARG A 173 21.22 2.91 11.65
C ARG A 173 21.27 2.57 13.14
N MET A 174 20.28 3.00 13.91
CA MET A 174 20.16 2.67 15.33
C MET A 174 19.93 1.17 15.54
N ALA A 175 19.14 0.52 14.68
CA ALA A 175 18.93 -0.92 14.74
C ALA A 175 20.25 -1.72 14.55
N GLU A 176 21.12 -1.31 13.61
CA GLU A 176 22.44 -1.94 13.45
C GLU A 176 23.31 -1.76 14.71
N THR A 177 23.28 -0.55 15.30
CA THR A 177 24.01 -0.24 16.54
C THR A 177 23.55 -1.15 17.68
N LEU A 178 22.23 -1.26 17.89
CA LEU A 178 21.64 -2.15 18.91
C LEU A 178 22.03 -3.62 18.70
N CYS A 179 22.03 -4.12 17.46
CA CYS A 179 22.48 -5.48 17.18
C CYS A 179 23.91 -5.71 17.67
N MET A 180 24.82 -4.78 17.36
CA MET A 180 26.22 -4.90 17.74
C MET A 180 26.45 -4.70 19.24
N ASP A 181 25.65 -3.86 19.91
CA ASP A 181 25.68 -3.73 21.37
C ASP A 181 25.22 -5.00 22.07
N TYR A 182 24.15 -5.64 21.59
CA TYR A 182 23.68 -6.92 22.13
C TYR A 182 24.69 -8.05 21.90
N HIS A 183 25.36 -8.06 20.74
CA HIS A 183 26.43 -9.00 20.46
C HIS A 183 27.61 -8.82 21.44
N ARG A 184 28.13 -7.59 21.59
CA ARG A 184 29.26 -7.31 22.48
C ARG A 184 28.95 -7.52 23.96
N LYS A 185 27.75 -7.13 24.40
CA LYS A 185 27.37 -7.13 25.82
C LYS A 185 26.81 -8.46 26.30
N TYR A 186 25.99 -9.11 25.48
CA TYR A 186 25.22 -10.30 25.86
C TYR A 186 25.52 -11.52 24.99
N ASN A 187 26.52 -11.44 24.11
CA ASN A 187 26.93 -12.54 23.23
C ASN A 187 25.79 -13.07 22.33
N VAL A 188 24.83 -12.21 21.96
CA VAL A 188 23.76 -12.61 21.02
C VAL A 188 24.35 -12.86 19.64
N ASN A 189 23.96 -13.97 19.00
CA ASN A 189 24.39 -14.29 17.64
C ASN A 189 23.59 -13.46 16.63
N VAL A 190 24.07 -12.24 16.36
CA VAL A 190 23.41 -11.31 15.43
C VAL A 190 23.94 -11.45 14.01
N LYS A 191 23.07 -11.18 13.04
CA LYS A 191 23.34 -11.12 11.61
C LYS A 191 22.74 -9.82 11.06
N ILE A 192 23.47 -9.10 10.22
CA ILE A 192 23.01 -7.85 9.63
C ILE A 192 23.09 -7.95 8.10
N VAL A 193 21.97 -7.72 7.41
CA VAL A 193 21.90 -7.61 5.96
C VAL A 193 21.41 -6.22 5.55
N ARG A 194 22.17 -5.52 4.72
CA ARG A 194 21.78 -4.22 4.15
C ARG A 194 21.12 -4.45 2.80
N ILE A 195 19.79 -4.38 2.80
CA ILE A 195 18.97 -4.76 1.65
C ILE A 195 18.84 -3.57 0.69
N PHE A 196 19.17 -3.81 -0.58
CA PHE A 196 18.93 -2.85 -1.67
C PHE A 196 17.55 -3.07 -2.29
N ASN A 197 17.14 -2.18 -3.19
CA ASN A 197 15.81 -2.18 -3.80
C ASN A 197 15.41 -3.58 -4.31
N THR A 198 14.45 -4.20 -3.62
CA THR A 198 13.95 -5.55 -3.89
C THR A 198 12.50 -5.49 -4.38
N TYR A 199 12.14 -6.36 -5.32
CA TYR A 199 10.80 -6.45 -5.90
C TYR A 199 10.40 -7.90 -6.19
N GLY A 200 9.10 -8.14 -6.36
CA GLY A 200 8.57 -9.48 -6.61
C GLY A 200 7.08 -9.61 -6.25
N PRO A 201 6.50 -10.82 -6.41
CA PRO A 201 5.17 -11.17 -5.91
C PRO A 201 4.98 -10.86 -4.43
N ASN A 202 3.74 -10.64 -3.97
CA ASN A 202 3.36 -10.25 -2.60
C ASN A 202 3.80 -8.83 -2.17
N MET A 203 4.51 -8.10 -3.02
CA MET A 203 4.72 -6.67 -2.85
C MET A 203 3.39 -5.94 -3.05
N TYR A 204 2.98 -5.13 -2.07
CA TYR A 204 1.71 -4.41 -2.14
C TYR A 204 1.61 -3.56 -3.42
N TYR A 205 0.52 -3.70 -4.18
CA TYR A 205 0.38 -3.10 -5.51
C TYR A 205 0.37 -1.56 -5.48
N ARG A 206 -0.08 -0.95 -4.37
CA ARG A 206 0.05 0.49 -4.09
C ARG A 206 1.15 0.78 -3.07
N ASP A 207 2.24 0.04 -3.11
CA ASP A 207 3.40 0.30 -2.24
C ASP A 207 4.02 1.67 -2.51
N GLY A 208 3.91 2.19 -3.74
CA GLY A 208 4.42 3.50 -4.11
C GLY A 208 5.82 3.44 -4.71
N ARG A 209 6.60 2.37 -4.50
CA ARG A 209 7.87 2.18 -5.22
C ARG A 209 7.65 2.09 -6.75
N VAL A 210 8.67 2.51 -7.50
CA VAL A 210 8.59 2.66 -8.97
C VAL A 210 8.13 1.40 -9.70
N MET A 211 8.62 0.23 -9.28
CA MET A 211 8.29 -1.07 -9.89
C MET A 211 6.78 -1.37 -9.82
N SER A 212 6.17 -1.27 -8.63
CA SER A 212 4.74 -1.52 -8.46
C SER A 212 3.90 -0.48 -9.19
N ASN A 213 4.28 0.79 -9.12
CA ASN A 213 3.53 1.87 -9.78
C ASN A 213 3.51 1.69 -11.29
N PHE A 214 4.64 1.36 -11.92
CA PHE A 214 4.71 1.16 -13.36
C PHE A 214 3.92 -0.05 -13.81
N ILE A 215 4.07 -1.19 -13.14
CA ILE A 215 3.35 -2.41 -13.53
C ILE A 215 1.84 -2.18 -13.42
N ILE A 216 1.37 -1.60 -12.30
CA ILE A 216 -0.06 -1.35 -12.10
C ILE A 216 -0.58 -0.27 -13.05
N ALA A 217 0.18 0.78 -13.33
CA ALA A 217 -0.21 1.78 -14.33
C ALA A 217 -0.36 1.15 -15.71
N ALA A 218 0.63 0.36 -16.14
CA ALA A 218 0.64 -0.30 -17.43
C ALA A 218 -0.51 -1.31 -17.58
N LEU A 219 -0.75 -2.15 -16.56
CA LEU A 219 -1.86 -3.11 -16.55
C LEU A 219 -3.24 -2.44 -16.62
N ASN A 220 -3.37 -1.24 -16.07
CA ASN A 220 -4.60 -0.44 -16.13
C ASN A 220 -4.71 0.46 -17.37
N GLY A 221 -3.71 0.46 -18.27
CA GLY A 221 -3.67 1.38 -19.41
C GLY A 221 -3.44 2.85 -19.04
N ASN A 222 -2.99 3.13 -17.81
CA ASN A 222 -2.66 4.47 -17.34
C ASN A 222 -1.24 4.87 -17.75
N ASN A 223 -0.98 6.18 -17.86
CA ASN A 223 0.37 6.68 -18.12
C ASN A 223 1.34 6.31 -16.99
N LEU A 224 2.58 6.01 -17.36
CA LEU A 224 3.69 5.80 -16.42
C LEU A 224 4.33 7.15 -16.13
N ILE A 225 4.29 7.58 -14.87
CA ILE A 225 4.82 8.89 -14.45
C ILE A 225 6.28 8.73 -14.01
N ILE A 226 7.19 9.40 -14.71
CA ILE A 226 8.59 9.53 -14.33
C ILE A 226 8.80 10.90 -13.70
N TYR A 227 9.30 10.94 -12.47
CA TYR A 227 9.67 12.18 -11.80
C TYR A 227 11.12 12.55 -12.16
N GLY A 228 11.32 13.76 -12.68
CA GLY A 228 12.60 14.20 -13.27
C GLY A 228 12.72 13.82 -14.74
N ASP A 229 13.95 13.71 -15.25
CA ASP A 229 14.25 13.43 -16.67
C ASP A 229 14.33 11.91 -16.99
N GLY A 230 14.18 11.06 -15.98
CA GLY A 230 14.29 9.61 -16.11
C GLY A 230 15.72 9.05 -16.14
N SER A 231 16.74 9.91 -16.00
CA SER A 231 18.16 9.52 -16.03
C SER A 231 18.67 8.86 -14.75
N PHE A 232 17.90 8.97 -13.65
CA PHE A 232 18.25 8.34 -12.38
C PHE A 232 18.30 6.83 -12.51
N THR A 233 19.30 6.22 -11.87
CA THR A 233 19.52 4.77 -11.92
C THR A 233 19.19 4.10 -10.60
N ARG A 234 18.68 2.87 -10.69
CA ARG A 234 18.51 1.99 -9.52
C ARG A 234 18.94 0.58 -9.91
N SER A 235 19.48 -0.14 -8.95
CA SER A 235 19.58 -1.59 -9.03
C SER A 235 18.33 -2.26 -8.47
N HIS A 236 17.73 -3.20 -9.19
CA HIS A 236 16.58 -3.97 -8.72
C HIS A 236 16.94 -5.45 -8.58
N MET A 237 16.74 -5.99 -7.38
CA MET A 237 16.96 -7.41 -7.07
C MET A 237 15.62 -8.13 -6.91
N TYR A 238 15.52 -9.35 -7.43
CA TYR A 238 14.32 -10.16 -7.27
C TYR A 238 14.26 -10.81 -5.87
N VAL A 239 13.06 -10.99 -5.33
CA VAL A 239 12.86 -11.45 -3.94
C VAL A 239 13.46 -12.82 -3.63
N ASP A 240 13.46 -13.75 -4.59
CA ASP A 240 14.04 -15.08 -4.36
C ASP A 240 15.56 -15.00 -4.08
N ASP A 241 16.26 -14.07 -4.74
CA ASP A 241 17.68 -13.84 -4.52
C ASP A 241 17.94 -13.27 -3.11
N LEU A 242 17.07 -12.38 -2.62
CA LEU A 242 17.12 -11.86 -1.25
C LEU A 242 16.90 -12.98 -0.23
N VAL A 243 15.88 -13.81 -0.43
CA VAL A 243 15.54 -14.92 0.46
C VAL A 243 16.71 -15.90 0.57
N GLU A 244 17.38 -16.19 -0.55
CA GLU A 244 18.57 -17.04 -0.57
C GLU A 244 19.76 -16.41 0.17
N ALA A 245 19.99 -15.09 0.04
CA ALA A 245 21.03 -14.39 0.79
C ALA A 245 20.78 -14.44 2.31
N VAL A 246 19.54 -14.21 2.72
CA VAL A 246 19.09 -14.26 4.12
C VAL A 246 19.32 -15.65 4.70
N ASP A 247 18.94 -16.70 3.98
CA ASP A 247 19.15 -18.08 4.43
C ASP A 247 20.63 -18.42 4.63
N ARG A 248 21.48 -18.03 3.67
CA ARG A 248 22.94 -18.22 3.77
C ARG A 248 23.54 -17.45 4.94
N MET A 249 23.04 -16.24 5.22
CA MET A 249 23.46 -15.43 6.36
C MET A 249 23.07 -16.08 7.69
N MET A 250 21.84 -16.60 7.80
CA MET A 250 21.35 -17.29 9.00
C MET A 250 22.16 -18.55 9.34
N LYS A 251 22.73 -19.21 8.33
CA LYS A 251 23.57 -20.40 8.47
C LYS A 251 25.04 -20.09 8.77
N LYS A 252 25.43 -18.81 8.87
CA LYS A 252 26.82 -18.45 9.22
C LYS A 252 27.12 -18.68 10.69
N SER A 253 28.39 -19.01 10.94
CA SER A 253 28.93 -19.19 12.29
C SER A 253 28.76 -17.93 13.14
N PHE A 254 28.86 -18.09 14.45
CA PHE A 254 28.79 -17.00 15.42
C PHE A 254 29.75 -15.84 15.08
N GLU A 255 30.98 -16.17 14.65
CA GLU A 255 32.05 -15.22 14.29
C GLU A 255 31.69 -14.20 13.21
N PHE A 256 30.70 -14.49 12.36
CA PHE A 256 30.34 -13.61 11.25
C PHE A 256 29.00 -12.91 11.48
N THR A 257 29.04 -11.64 11.88
CA THR A 257 27.85 -10.84 12.18
C THR A 257 27.36 -9.97 11.01
N GLY A 258 28.22 -9.68 10.04
CA GLY A 258 27.96 -8.68 8.99
C GLY A 258 28.48 -7.30 9.37
N PRO A 259 27.96 -6.20 8.76
CA PRO A 259 26.89 -6.17 7.76
C PRO A 259 27.32 -6.74 6.39
N VAL A 260 26.35 -7.20 5.60
CA VAL A 260 26.56 -7.61 4.20
C VAL A 260 25.56 -6.91 3.30
N ASN A 261 26.03 -6.30 2.22
CA ASN A 261 25.17 -5.75 1.18
C ASN A 261 24.52 -6.86 0.36
N VAL A 262 23.20 -6.79 0.21
CA VAL A 262 22.43 -7.72 -0.61
C VAL A 262 21.64 -6.93 -1.64
N GLY A 263 22.01 -7.07 -2.90
CA GLY A 263 21.40 -6.34 -4.00
C GLY A 263 21.91 -6.76 -5.37
N SER A 264 21.43 -6.08 -6.41
CA SER A 264 21.89 -6.27 -7.78
C SER A 264 22.97 -5.27 -8.14
N THR A 265 24.03 -5.69 -8.84
CA THR A 265 25.05 -4.77 -9.38
C THR A 265 24.65 -4.16 -10.72
N LYS A 266 23.55 -4.64 -11.32
CA LYS A 266 23.02 -4.14 -12.59
C LYS A 266 22.16 -2.90 -12.33
N GLU A 267 22.64 -1.76 -12.78
CA GLU A 267 21.87 -0.51 -12.80
C GLU A 267 21.03 -0.43 -14.07
N ILE A 268 19.85 0.15 -13.92
CA ILE A 268 18.96 0.50 -15.02
C ILE A 268 18.38 1.88 -14.75
N THR A 269 18.16 2.66 -15.79
CA THR A 269 17.47 3.95 -15.68
C THR A 269 15.98 3.75 -15.40
N ILE A 270 15.35 4.74 -14.77
CA ILE A 270 13.89 4.71 -14.58
C ILE A 270 13.15 4.64 -15.93
N LYS A 271 13.69 5.30 -16.96
CA LYS A 271 13.14 5.23 -18.32
C LYS A 271 13.19 3.82 -18.91
N GLU A 272 14.35 3.16 -18.87
CA GLU A 272 14.48 1.78 -19.39
C GLU A 272 13.57 0.82 -18.62
N LEU A 273 13.41 0.99 -17.31
CA LEU A 273 12.45 0.22 -16.52
C LEU A 273 11.01 0.41 -17.02
N ALA A 274 10.61 1.66 -17.31
CA ALA A 274 9.27 1.95 -17.86
C ALA A 274 9.07 1.28 -19.23
N ASP A 275 10.07 1.36 -20.11
CA ASP A 275 10.04 0.73 -21.44
C ASP A 275 9.88 -0.81 -21.34
N ILE A 276 10.64 -1.45 -20.44
CA ILE A 276 10.50 -2.90 -20.15
C ILE A 276 9.08 -3.23 -19.69
N VAL A 277 8.54 -2.48 -18.73
CA VAL A 277 7.20 -2.75 -18.20
C VAL A 277 6.11 -2.59 -19.26
N ILE A 278 6.17 -1.54 -20.09
CA ILE A 278 5.21 -1.32 -21.19
C ILE A 278 5.25 -2.50 -22.17
N LYS A 279 6.46 -2.91 -22.59
CA LYS A 279 6.67 -4.05 -23.49
C LYS A 279 6.12 -5.34 -22.90
N MET A 280 6.43 -5.65 -21.64
CA MET A 280 6.07 -6.90 -20.98
C MET A 280 4.58 -7.02 -20.62
N THR A 281 3.92 -5.88 -20.42
CA THR A 281 2.47 -5.83 -20.20
C THR A 281 1.67 -5.74 -21.49
N ASN A 282 2.34 -5.56 -22.65
CA ASN A 282 1.72 -5.26 -23.94
C ASN A 282 0.75 -4.06 -23.84
N SER A 283 1.15 -3.05 -23.07
CA SER A 283 0.31 -1.89 -22.78
C SER A 283 0.48 -0.78 -23.83
N LYS A 284 -0.57 0.01 -24.03
CA LYS A 284 -0.54 1.25 -24.84
C LYS A 284 -0.22 2.50 -24.01
N SER A 285 0.09 2.32 -22.72
CA SER A 285 0.44 3.39 -21.80
C SER A 285 1.59 4.24 -22.34
N ARG A 286 1.52 5.55 -22.10
CA ARG A 286 2.59 6.49 -22.45
C ARG A 286 3.44 6.82 -21.23
N ILE A 287 4.70 7.16 -21.47
CA ILE A 287 5.59 7.74 -20.45
C ILE A 287 5.30 9.24 -20.37
N VAL A 288 5.06 9.75 -19.17
CA VAL A 288 4.84 11.16 -18.87
C VAL A 288 5.86 11.60 -17.82
N TYR A 289 6.45 12.76 -18.02
CA TYR A 289 7.42 13.34 -17.08
C TYR A 289 6.72 14.34 -16.16
N ASP A 290 7.11 14.32 -14.88
CA ASP A 290 6.64 15.26 -13.85
C ASP A 290 7.85 15.82 -13.09
N LYS A 291 7.62 16.83 -12.24
CA LYS A 291 8.65 17.47 -11.43
C LYS A 291 9.39 16.46 -10.57
N GLU A 292 10.70 16.66 -10.44
CA GLU A 292 11.53 15.83 -9.56
C GLU A 292 11.00 15.85 -8.12
N LEU A 293 11.02 14.69 -7.46
CA LEU A 293 10.63 14.58 -6.05
C LEU A 293 11.79 14.96 -5.14
N THR A 294 11.51 15.81 -4.15
CA THR A 294 12.50 16.23 -3.17
C THR A 294 12.91 15.06 -2.25
N GLY A 295 14.22 14.81 -2.11
CA GLY A 295 14.78 13.86 -1.15
C GLY A 295 14.72 12.37 -1.53
N ASP A 296 14.36 12.03 -2.77
CA ASP A 296 14.41 10.64 -3.24
C ASP A 296 15.84 10.26 -3.71
N PRO A 297 16.49 9.22 -3.16
CA PRO A 297 17.92 9.01 -3.42
C PRO A 297 18.23 8.66 -4.87
N LYS A 298 18.97 9.52 -5.59
CA LYS A 298 19.12 9.51 -7.05
C LYS A 298 19.90 8.34 -7.64
N PHE A 299 20.83 7.76 -6.87
CA PHE A 299 21.71 6.68 -7.32
C PHE A 299 21.86 5.63 -6.23
N ARG A 300 21.74 4.35 -6.61
CA ARG A 300 21.93 3.21 -5.70
C ARG A 300 22.52 2.02 -6.43
N LYS A 301 23.77 1.70 -6.10
CA LYS A 301 24.50 0.55 -6.59
C LYS A 301 25.31 -0.12 -5.46
N PRO A 302 24.96 -1.34 -5.06
CA PRO A 302 25.73 -2.08 -4.06
C PRO A 302 27.07 -2.55 -4.61
N ASP A 303 28.10 -2.53 -3.78
CA ASP A 303 29.19 -3.51 -3.86
C ASP A 303 28.69 -4.81 -3.18
N ILE A 304 28.74 -5.94 -3.88
CA ILE A 304 28.36 -7.26 -3.35
C ILE A 304 29.57 -8.20 -3.22
N GLY A 305 30.80 -7.68 -3.33
CA GLY A 305 32.02 -8.47 -3.26
C GLY A 305 32.16 -9.22 -1.94
N LEU A 306 31.72 -8.62 -0.83
CA LEU A 306 31.68 -9.31 0.46
C LEU A 306 30.70 -10.49 0.42
N ALA A 307 29.47 -10.28 -0.06
CA ALA A 307 28.46 -11.32 -0.18
C ALA A 307 28.94 -12.51 -1.04
N LYS A 308 29.63 -12.24 -2.16
CA LYS A 308 30.24 -13.29 -2.99
C LYS A 308 31.27 -14.09 -2.22
N ARG A 309 32.19 -13.43 -1.52
CA ARG A 309 33.28 -14.10 -0.78
C ARG A 309 32.78 -14.90 0.41
N VAL A 310 31.90 -14.32 1.22
CA VAL A 310 31.52 -14.90 2.51
C VAL A 310 30.27 -15.76 2.40
N LEU A 311 29.29 -15.39 1.58
CA LEU A 311 28.03 -16.14 1.44
C LEU A 311 28.02 -17.06 0.20
N ASP A 312 29.03 -16.99 -0.68
CA ASP A 312 29.00 -17.65 -2.00
C ASP A 312 27.75 -17.25 -2.82
N TRP A 313 27.30 -16.01 -2.62
CA TRP A 313 26.01 -15.52 -3.12
C TRP A 313 26.19 -14.40 -4.14
N GLU A 314 25.37 -14.46 -5.19
CA GLU A 314 25.11 -13.37 -6.12
C GLU A 314 23.68 -13.53 -6.71
N PRO A 315 23.02 -12.44 -7.12
CA PRO A 315 21.67 -12.51 -7.66
C PRO A 315 21.65 -13.24 -9.01
N LYS A 316 20.73 -14.20 -9.16
CA LYS A 316 20.63 -15.05 -10.35
C LYS A 316 19.45 -14.70 -11.25
N VAL A 317 18.39 -14.12 -10.69
CA VAL A 317 17.17 -13.82 -11.46
C VAL A 317 17.36 -12.53 -12.25
N GLY A 318 17.22 -12.61 -13.57
CA GLY A 318 17.27 -11.44 -14.45
C GLY A 318 16.10 -10.49 -14.22
N LEU A 319 16.31 -9.20 -14.53
CA LEU A 319 15.27 -8.17 -14.36
C LEU A 319 13.98 -8.52 -15.12
N GLU A 320 14.08 -8.89 -16.39
CA GLU A 320 12.90 -9.27 -17.19
C GLU A 320 12.19 -10.49 -16.59
N GLU A 321 12.91 -11.53 -16.19
CA GLU A 321 12.30 -12.72 -15.58
C GLU A 321 11.52 -12.37 -14.30
N GLY A 322 12.14 -11.59 -13.40
CA GLY A 322 11.49 -11.16 -12.17
C GLY A 322 10.29 -10.24 -12.42
N VAL A 323 10.38 -9.33 -13.40
CA VAL A 323 9.26 -8.46 -13.79
C VAL A 323 8.11 -9.28 -14.34
N LYS A 324 8.37 -10.31 -15.16
CA LYS A 324 7.34 -11.23 -15.67
C LYS A 324 6.55 -11.87 -14.53
N LYS A 325 7.25 -12.49 -13.57
CA LYS A 325 6.61 -13.14 -12.41
C LYS A 325 5.80 -12.16 -11.57
N THR A 326 6.30 -10.93 -11.43
CA THR A 326 5.59 -9.86 -10.69
C THR A 326 4.32 -9.41 -11.42
N ILE A 327 4.38 -9.25 -12.75
CA ILE A 327 3.21 -8.93 -13.60
C ILE A 327 2.16 -10.05 -13.49
N GLU A 328 2.57 -11.31 -13.60
CA GLU A 328 1.67 -12.47 -13.48
C GLU A 328 0.96 -12.50 -12.13
N HIS A 329 1.69 -12.22 -11.04
CA HIS A 329 1.08 -12.09 -9.73
C HIS A 329 0.04 -10.97 -9.69
N TYR A 330 0.36 -9.77 -10.17
CA TYR A 330 -0.57 -8.62 -10.16
C TYR A 330 -1.78 -8.80 -11.06
N LYS A 331 -1.67 -9.55 -12.16
CA LYS A 331 -2.83 -9.91 -13.00
C LYS A 331 -3.82 -10.81 -12.28
N ASN A 332 -3.34 -11.64 -11.34
CA ASN A 332 -4.15 -12.58 -10.58
C ASN A 332 -4.62 -12.02 -9.22
N LEU A 333 -4.20 -10.80 -8.86
CA LEU A 333 -4.69 -10.15 -7.66
C LEU A 333 -6.08 -9.55 -7.92
N GLU A 334 -7.00 -9.76 -6.99
CA GLU A 334 -8.22 -8.97 -6.92
C GLU A 334 -7.87 -7.52 -6.56
N MET A 335 -7.81 -6.65 -7.57
CA MET A 335 -7.71 -5.21 -7.34
C MET A 335 -9.02 -4.72 -6.71
N PRO A 336 -8.98 -3.74 -5.79
CA PRO A 336 -10.20 -3.16 -5.24
C PRO A 336 -11.05 -2.66 -6.40
N GLU A 337 -12.28 -3.16 -6.47
CA GLU A 337 -13.20 -2.84 -7.55
C GLU A 337 -13.30 -1.32 -7.68
N LYS A 338 -13.10 -0.79 -8.89
CA LYS A 338 -13.34 0.63 -9.19
C LYS A 338 -14.85 0.84 -9.29
N LYS A 339 -15.55 0.57 -8.18
CA LYS A 339 -16.99 0.62 -8.06
C LYS A 339 -17.36 1.76 -7.14
N ILE A 340 -18.14 2.69 -7.67
CA ILE A 340 -18.64 3.83 -6.92
C ILE A 340 -20.14 3.67 -6.81
N ILE A 341 -20.66 3.73 -5.58
CA ILE A 341 -22.09 3.79 -5.37
C ILE A 341 -22.54 5.24 -5.40
N VAL A 342 -23.54 5.55 -6.21
CA VAL A 342 -24.00 6.91 -6.44
C VAL A 342 -25.44 7.03 -5.95
N PHE A 343 -25.74 8.10 -5.24
CA PHE A 343 -27.08 8.46 -4.81
C PHE A 343 -27.53 9.72 -5.53
N ALA A 344 -28.58 9.58 -6.34
CA ALA A 344 -29.25 10.70 -6.99
C ALA A 344 -30.76 10.55 -6.78
N THR A 345 -31.47 11.60 -6.42
CA THR A 345 -32.93 11.47 -6.20
C THR A 345 -33.68 11.23 -7.51
N THR A 346 -33.18 11.80 -8.59
CA THR A 346 -33.64 11.66 -9.97
C THR A 346 -32.43 11.35 -10.83
N TYR A 347 -32.60 10.57 -11.89
CA TYR A 347 -31.55 10.26 -12.85
C TYR A 347 -32.21 9.80 -14.16
N TYR A 348 -31.41 9.35 -15.11
CA TYR A 348 -31.84 8.95 -16.45
C TYR A 348 -33.19 8.17 -16.47
N PRO A 349 -34.17 8.59 -17.29
CA PRO A 349 -34.10 9.68 -18.29
C PRO A 349 -34.36 11.09 -17.73
N ASP A 350 -34.83 11.20 -16.49
CA ASP A 350 -35.27 12.47 -15.90
C ASP A 350 -34.10 13.10 -15.11
N MET A 351 -33.25 13.87 -15.80
CA MET A 351 -32.01 14.44 -15.25
C MET A 351 -32.06 15.97 -15.19
N GLY A 352 -31.58 16.54 -14.09
CA GLY A 352 -31.31 17.97 -13.96
C GLY A 352 -29.87 18.32 -14.37
N PRO A 353 -29.49 19.61 -14.26
CA PRO A 353 -28.13 20.08 -14.59
C PRO A 353 -27.02 19.32 -13.85
N ALA A 354 -27.21 19.05 -12.56
CA ALA A 354 -26.23 18.35 -11.73
C ALA A 354 -26.09 16.86 -12.13
N GLU A 355 -27.20 16.19 -12.45
CA GLU A 355 -27.18 14.81 -12.96
C GLU A 355 -26.57 14.71 -14.36
N ASN A 356 -26.80 15.71 -15.22
CA ASN A 356 -26.19 15.76 -16.56
C ASN A 356 -24.67 15.91 -16.47
N ALA A 357 -24.18 16.83 -15.63
CA ALA A 357 -22.75 17.00 -15.38
C ALA A 357 -22.12 15.71 -14.80
N MET A 358 -22.83 15.04 -13.88
CA MET A 358 -22.43 13.73 -13.37
C MET A 358 -22.36 12.68 -14.48
N MET A 359 -23.35 12.61 -15.37
CA MET A 359 -23.38 11.61 -16.44
C MET A 359 -22.22 11.79 -17.41
N GLU A 360 -21.90 13.03 -17.81
CA GLU A 360 -20.74 13.34 -18.63
C GLU A 360 -19.43 12.89 -17.96
N MET A 361 -19.29 13.16 -16.68
CA MET A 361 -18.14 12.77 -15.90
C MET A 361 -18.00 11.25 -15.77
N ILE A 362 -19.11 10.54 -15.53
CA ILE A 362 -19.16 9.07 -15.48
C ILE A 362 -18.71 8.48 -16.82
N ASN A 363 -19.14 9.07 -17.94
CA ASN A 363 -18.71 8.64 -19.27
C ASN A 363 -17.20 8.85 -19.49
N ASN A 364 -16.61 9.89 -18.89
CA ASN A 364 -15.16 10.15 -18.90
C ASN A 364 -14.36 9.22 -17.95
N MET A 365 -15.04 8.40 -17.15
CA MET A 365 -14.46 7.43 -16.21
C MET A 365 -14.73 5.99 -16.65
N SER A 366 -14.39 5.66 -17.90
CA SER A 366 -14.64 4.34 -18.51
C SER A 366 -14.02 3.15 -17.76
N ASP A 367 -13.03 3.39 -16.90
CA ASP A 367 -12.37 2.39 -16.06
C ASP A 367 -13.04 2.18 -14.69
N THR A 368 -14.16 2.86 -14.42
CA THR A 368 -14.91 2.81 -13.16
C THR A 368 -16.36 2.42 -13.44
N GLU A 369 -16.89 1.48 -12.66
CA GLU A 369 -18.30 1.08 -12.69
C GLU A 369 -19.10 1.91 -11.67
N PHE A 370 -20.24 2.43 -12.11
CA PHE A 370 -21.08 3.29 -11.27
C PHE A 370 -22.41 2.59 -10.95
N TYR A 371 -22.72 2.49 -9.66
CA TYR A 371 -23.96 1.88 -9.17
C TYR A 371 -24.89 2.99 -8.72
N ILE A 372 -25.74 3.47 -9.62
CA ILE A 372 -26.59 4.63 -9.41
C ILE A 372 -27.89 4.19 -8.76
N ILE A 373 -28.08 4.54 -7.50
CA ILE A 373 -29.33 4.36 -6.79
C ILE A 373 -30.15 5.62 -6.96
N THR A 374 -31.38 5.46 -7.46
CA THR A 374 -32.32 6.56 -7.70
C THR A 374 -33.75 6.19 -7.36
N THR A 375 -34.61 7.19 -7.19
CA THR A 375 -36.06 6.94 -7.03
C THR A 375 -36.69 6.50 -8.35
N ARG A 376 -37.88 5.90 -8.27
CA ARG A 376 -38.74 5.67 -9.44
C ARG A 376 -39.53 6.94 -9.74
N SER A 377 -39.01 7.80 -10.62
CA SER A 377 -39.64 9.09 -10.98
C SER A 377 -41.05 8.94 -11.58
N ARG A 378 -41.24 7.95 -12.46
CA ARG A 378 -42.52 7.65 -13.13
C ARG A 378 -42.76 6.14 -13.30
N LYS A 379 -44.02 5.77 -13.53
CA LYS A 379 -44.41 4.37 -13.82
C LYS A 379 -43.83 3.93 -15.18
N GLY A 380 -43.56 2.64 -15.33
CA GLY A 380 -43.06 2.04 -16.58
C GLY A 380 -41.53 2.06 -16.76
N LEU A 381 -40.77 2.59 -15.80
CA LEU A 381 -39.31 2.49 -15.82
C LEU A 381 -38.84 1.13 -15.28
N GLU A 382 -37.85 0.54 -15.95
CA GLU A 382 -37.18 -0.69 -15.51
C GLU A 382 -36.59 -0.53 -14.10
N ASN A 383 -36.64 -1.60 -13.29
CA ASN A 383 -36.07 -1.57 -11.94
C ASN A 383 -34.54 -1.48 -11.94
N ILE A 384 -33.91 -2.09 -12.94
CA ILE A 384 -32.46 -2.06 -13.15
C ILE A 384 -32.22 -1.75 -14.62
N LYS A 385 -31.40 -0.74 -14.93
CA LYS A 385 -31.04 -0.38 -16.30
C LYS A 385 -29.53 -0.21 -16.41
N GLN A 386 -28.90 -0.90 -17.36
CA GLN A 386 -27.52 -0.64 -17.77
C GLN A 386 -27.46 0.56 -18.71
N LEU A 387 -26.53 1.48 -18.48
CA LEU A 387 -26.24 2.59 -19.37
C LEU A 387 -24.73 2.86 -19.36
N GLY A 388 -24.03 2.45 -20.43
CA GLY A 388 -22.56 2.52 -20.47
C GLY A 388 -21.91 1.73 -19.32
N ASN A 389 -21.03 2.39 -18.56
CA ASN A 389 -20.39 1.89 -17.33
C ASN A 389 -21.25 2.07 -16.06
N SER A 390 -22.55 2.38 -16.20
CA SER A 390 -23.47 2.57 -15.07
C SER A 390 -24.57 1.52 -14.97
N LEU A 391 -24.81 1.05 -13.76
CA LEU A 391 -25.96 0.24 -13.34
C LEU A 391 -26.93 1.10 -12.52
N ILE A 392 -28.09 1.41 -13.10
CA ILE A 392 -29.11 2.25 -12.47
C ILE A 392 -30.10 1.37 -11.72
N TYR A 393 -30.16 1.47 -10.39
CA TYR A 393 -31.13 0.82 -9.51
C TYR A 393 -32.22 1.80 -9.11
N ARG A 394 -33.46 1.53 -9.53
CA ARG A 394 -34.63 2.33 -9.16
C ARG A 394 -35.33 1.73 -7.94
N VAL A 395 -35.40 2.49 -6.86
CA VAL A 395 -35.93 2.02 -5.57
C VAL A 395 -37.15 2.81 -5.11
N GLY A 396 -37.99 2.16 -4.30
CA GLY A 396 -39.17 2.78 -3.68
C GLY A 396 -40.40 2.87 -4.60
N PRO A 397 -41.53 3.37 -4.05
CA PRO A 397 -42.75 3.61 -4.80
C PRO A 397 -42.57 4.77 -5.80
N SER A 398 -43.34 4.75 -6.89
CA SER A 398 -43.30 5.84 -7.89
C SER A 398 -43.94 7.13 -7.35
N GLY A 399 -43.36 8.28 -7.71
CA GLY A 399 -43.91 9.60 -7.36
C GLY A 399 -43.36 10.18 -6.06
N ILE A 400 -44.03 11.20 -5.52
CA ILE A 400 -43.53 12.08 -4.44
C ILE A 400 -43.16 11.30 -3.16
N ILE A 401 -43.93 10.27 -2.81
CA ILE A 401 -43.68 9.44 -1.61
C ILE A 401 -42.33 8.72 -1.70
N GLY A 402 -41.93 8.29 -2.90
CA GLY A 402 -40.64 7.63 -3.12
C GLY A 402 -39.44 8.49 -2.74
N LYS A 403 -39.54 9.81 -2.92
CA LYS A 403 -38.49 10.77 -2.57
C LYS A 403 -38.23 10.85 -1.06
N TYR A 404 -39.28 10.81 -0.24
CA TYR A 404 -39.16 10.89 1.21
C TYR A 404 -38.63 9.58 1.83
N LEU A 405 -38.96 8.43 1.24
CA LEU A 405 -38.47 7.12 1.68
C LEU A 405 -37.06 6.79 1.15
N PHE A 406 -36.60 7.55 0.14
CA PHE A 406 -35.32 7.30 -0.53
C PHE A 406 -34.10 7.22 0.40
N PRO A 407 -33.95 8.04 1.46
CA PRO A 407 -32.80 7.92 2.36
C PRO A 407 -32.64 6.52 2.93
N PHE A 408 -33.74 5.90 3.36
CA PHE A 408 -33.74 4.60 4.02
C PHE A 408 -33.67 3.46 3.00
N ILE A 409 -34.53 3.49 1.98
CA ILE A 409 -34.60 2.41 0.98
C ILE A 409 -33.34 2.43 0.10
N GLY A 410 -32.85 3.62 -0.25
CA GLY A 410 -31.61 3.80 -0.99
C GLY A 410 -30.40 3.30 -0.20
N ALA A 411 -30.25 3.71 1.07
CA ALA A 411 -29.16 3.23 1.92
C ALA A 411 -29.23 1.71 2.15
N TRP A 412 -30.42 1.15 2.35
CA TRP A 412 -30.61 -0.29 2.48
C TRP A 412 -30.19 -1.03 1.21
N ARG A 413 -30.61 -0.54 0.04
CA ARG A 413 -30.21 -1.13 -1.24
C ARG A 413 -28.70 -1.04 -1.43
N ALA A 414 -28.10 0.08 -1.06
CA ALA A 414 -26.65 0.26 -1.10
C ALA A 414 -25.91 -0.70 -0.18
N TYR A 415 -26.43 -0.92 1.03
CA TYR A 415 -25.89 -1.89 1.98
C TYR A 415 -25.94 -3.32 1.42
N GLN A 416 -27.06 -3.74 0.81
CA GLN A 416 -27.17 -5.04 0.13
C GLN A 416 -26.18 -5.19 -1.03
N LEU A 417 -25.95 -4.11 -1.79
CA LEU A 417 -24.94 -4.14 -2.84
C LEU A 417 -23.53 -4.18 -2.23
N SER A 418 -23.31 -3.54 -1.07
CA SER A 418 -22.03 -3.53 -0.36
C SER A 418 -21.65 -4.87 0.27
N THR A 419 -22.61 -5.77 0.50
CA THR A 419 -22.30 -7.16 0.88
C THR A 419 -21.87 -8.01 -0.31
N LYS A 420 -22.15 -7.56 -1.55
CA LYS A 420 -21.79 -8.26 -2.79
C LYS A 420 -20.55 -7.66 -3.47
N TYR A 421 -20.38 -6.35 -3.36
CA TYR A 421 -19.34 -5.57 -4.00
C TYR A 421 -18.64 -4.70 -2.96
N ASN A 422 -17.33 -4.54 -3.07
CA ASN A 422 -16.54 -3.83 -2.06
C ASN A 422 -16.45 -2.33 -2.35
N PHE A 423 -17.58 -1.61 -2.23
CA PHE A 423 -17.61 -0.16 -2.45
C PHE A 423 -16.73 0.57 -1.45
N ARG A 424 -15.71 1.27 -1.95
CA ARG A 424 -14.88 2.18 -1.16
C ARG A 424 -15.41 3.61 -1.14
N PHE A 425 -16.33 3.94 -2.05
CA PHE A 425 -16.87 5.29 -2.22
C PHE A 425 -18.37 5.29 -2.42
N ALA A 426 -19.02 6.23 -1.72
CA ALA A 426 -20.36 6.69 -1.96
C ALA A 426 -20.31 8.13 -2.48
N TRP A 427 -21.06 8.43 -3.53
CA TRP A 427 -21.15 9.76 -4.11
C TRP A 427 -22.61 10.23 -4.14
N SER A 428 -22.91 11.37 -3.54
CA SER A 428 -24.25 11.97 -3.61
C SER A 428 -24.26 13.18 -4.53
N VAL A 429 -25.28 13.25 -5.39
CA VAL A 429 -25.66 14.47 -6.12
C VAL A 429 -26.54 15.32 -5.23
N MET A 430 -26.10 16.54 -4.98
CA MET A 430 -26.75 17.55 -4.13
C MET A 430 -26.82 17.12 -2.66
N ALA A 431 -26.97 18.09 -1.76
CA ALA A 431 -27.24 17.82 -0.34
C ALA A 431 -28.73 17.52 -0.14
N SER A 432 -29.21 16.46 -0.79
CA SER A 432 -30.62 16.08 -0.88
C SER A 432 -30.92 14.82 -0.04
N TYR A 433 -32.09 14.21 -0.26
CA TYR A 433 -32.41 12.88 0.26
C TYR A 433 -31.37 11.82 -0.14
N GLY A 434 -30.65 12.00 -1.26
CA GLY A 434 -29.51 11.15 -1.63
C GLY A 434 -28.31 11.32 -0.70
N GLY A 435 -28.08 12.54 -0.21
CA GLY A 435 -27.02 12.81 0.78
C GLY A 435 -27.30 12.12 2.10
N LEU A 436 -28.56 12.10 2.54
CA LEU A 436 -28.97 11.31 3.72
C LEU A 436 -28.78 9.80 3.52
N ALA A 437 -29.07 9.27 2.32
CA ALA A 437 -28.81 7.86 2.02
C ALA A 437 -27.32 7.51 2.15
N ALA A 438 -26.45 8.39 1.64
CA ALA A 438 -25.00 8.23 1.75
C ALA A 438 -24.51 8.32 3.20
N VAL A 439 -25.07 9.24 4.01
CA VAL A 439 -24.80 9.33 5.45
C VAL A 439 -25.15 8.02 6.16
N PHE A 440 -26.33 7.47 5.91
CA PHE A 440 -26.74 6.19 6.51
C PHE A 440 -25.83 5.04 6.08
N LEU A 441 -25.46 4.96 4.80
CA LEU A 441 -24.50 3.97 4.34
C LEU A 441 -23.15 4.10 5.05
N LYS A 442 -22.65 5.32 5.27
CA LYS A 442 -21.39 5.57 5.98
C LYS A 442 -21.45 5.20 7.46
N PHE A 443 -22.61 5.35 8.11
CA PHE A 443 -22.79 4.84 9.46
C PHE A 443 -22.76 3.31 9.52
N LEU A 444 -23.31 2.63 8.52
CA LEU A 444 -23.27 1.17 8.42
C LEU A 444 -21.89 0.65 7.99
N ASN A 445 -21.17 1.39 7.16
CA ASN A 445 -19.83 1.07 6.69
C ASN A 445 -18.88 2.25 6.92
N LYS A 446 -18.22 2.27 8.09
CA LYS A 446 -17.25 3.32 8.46
C LYS A 446 -16.04 3.42 7.52
N ARG A 447 -15.80 2.42 6.67
CA ARG A 447 -14.72 2.41 5.68
C ARG A 447 -15.13 2.98 4.32
N ILE A 448 -16.36 3.46 4.14
CA ILE A 448 -16.76 4.11 2.89
C ILE A 448 -16.47 5.61 2.95
N ASN A 449 -15.79 6.12 1.92
CA ASN A 449 -15.64 7.56 1.73
C ASN A 449 -16.94 8.13 1.16
N PHE A 450 -17.41 9.25 1.69
CA PHE A 450 -18.59 9.94 1.22
C PHE A 450 -18.21 11.23 0.50
N LEU A 451 -18.49 11.26 -0.80
CA LEU A 451 -18.33 12.40 -1.67
C LEU A 451 -19.66 13.11 -1.91
N LEU A 452 -19.66 14.44 -1.81
CA LEU A 452 -20.85 15.25 -2.05
C LEU A 452 -20.61 16.21 -3.21
N THR A 453 -21.46 16.22 -4.22
CA THR A 453 -21.53 17.34 -5.17
C THR A 453 -22.66 18.28 -4.74
N PHE A 454 -22.43 19.58 -4.77
CA PHE A 454 -23.38 20.58 -4.31
C PHE A 454 -23.45 21.75 -5.31
N ASP A 455 -24.67 22.18 -5.64
CA ASP A 455 -24.91 23.27 -6.58
C ASP A 455 -25.02 24.62 -5.85
N LYS A 456 -24.15 25.57 -6.21
CA LYS A 456 -24.11 26.91 -5.60
C LYS A 456 -25.40 27.71 -5.87
N THR A 457 -26.10 27.50 -6.98
CA THR A 457 -27.33 28.25 -7.33
C THR A 457 -28.49 27.89 -6.42
N GLU A 458 -28.51 26.67 -5.88
CA GLU A 458 -29.56 26.21 -4.98
C GLU A 458 -29.44 26.86 -3.58
N ALA A 459 -28.20 27.17 -3.15
CA ALA A 459 -27.93 27.91 -1.93
C ALA A 459 -28.38 29.38 -1.98
N GLN A 460 -28.45 29.95 -3.19
CA GLN A 460 -28.81 31.36 -3.42
C GLN A 460 -30.33 31.58 -3.62
N LYS A 461 -31.13 30.52 -3.80
CA LYS A 461 -32.60 30.66 -3.89
C LYS A 461 -33.14 31.23 -2.58
N LYS A 462 -33.86 32.37 -2.65
CA LYS A 462 -34.57 33.00 -1.51
C LYS A 462 -35.35 31.93 -0.74
N GLY A 463 -34.92 31.60 0.49
CA GLY A 463 -35.53 30.57 1.33
C GLY A 463 -34.62 29.39 1.71
N PHE A 464 -33.45 29.23 1.09
CA PHE A 464 -32.53 28.12 1.38
C PHE A 464 -32.02 28.13 2.83
N LEU A 465 -31.63 29.30 3.35
CA LEU A 465 -31.24 29.51 4.75
C LEU A 465 -32.43 29.79 5.70
N HIS A 466 -33.65 29.99 5.19
CA HIS A 466 -34.81 30.40 5.99
C HIS A 466 -35.74 29.25 6.41
N ARG A 467 -35.55 28.04 5.90
CA ARG A 467 -36.27 26.85 6.38
C ARG A 467 -35.51 26.20 7.54
N SER A 468 -35.72 26.74 8.75
CA SER A 468 -35.13 26.24 10.01
C SER A 468 -35.21 24.71 10.20
N ILE A 469 -36.24 24.07 9.61
CA ILE A 469 -36.50 22.62 9.69
C ILE A 469 -35.48 21.75 8.91
N TYR A 470 -34.90 22.22 7.79
CA TYR A 470 -33.98 21.41 6.98
C TYR A 470 -32.50 21.67 7.28
N MET A 471 -32.18 22.75 7.98
CA MET A 471 -30.81 23.10 8.40
C MET A 471 -30.08 21.99 9.17
N PRO A 472 -30.72 21.21 10.08
CA PRO A 472 -30.05 20.10 10.75
C PRO A 472 -29.62 18.98 9.79
N ILE A 473 -30.44 18.71 8.78
CA ILE A 473 -30.18 17.67 7.76
C ILE A 473 -28.99 18.08 6.88
N TYR A 474 -28.99 19.32 6.38
CA TYR A 474 -27.86 19.84 5.61
C TYR A 474 -26.57 19.80 6.44
N LYS A 475 -26.61 20.29 7.69
CA LYS A 475 -25.46 20.24 8.60
C LYS A 475 -24.95 18.81 8.81
N LEU A 476 -25.83 17.82 8.89
CA LEU A 476 -25.43 16.42 9.06
C LEU A 476 -24.70 15.89 7.81
N ILE A 477 -25.25 16.13 6.61
CA ILE A 477 -24.63 15.70 5.34
C ILE A 477 -23.26 16.37 5.18
N PHE A 478 -23.21 17.70 5.34
CA PHE A 478 -22.01 18.52 5.30
C PHE A 478 -21.08 18.35 6.50
N LYS A 479 -21.41 17.54 7.51
CA LYS A 479 -20.45 17.14 8.57
C LYS A 479 -19.87 15.76 8.31
N THR A 480 -20.61 14.94 7.56
CA THR A 480 -20.30 13.52 7.33
C THR A 480 -19.54 13.29 6.03
N ALA A 481 -19.65 14.18 5.04
CA ALA A 481 -18.90 14.12 3.79
C ALA A 481 -17.37 14.18 4.04
N ASP A 482 -16.59 13.41 3.30
CA ASP A 482 -15.12 13.50 3.36
C ASP A 482 -14.60 14.58 2.40
N SER A 483 -15.34 14.86 1.31
CA SER A 483 -15.04 15.93 0.36
C SER A 483 -16.30 16.45 -0.32
N VAL A 484 -16.29 17.73 -0.70
CA VAL A 484 -17.42 18.44 -1.32
C VAL A 484 -16.98 19.12 -2.63
N TYR A 485 -17.69 18.85 -3.72
CA TYR A 485 -17.54 19.54 -5.00
C TYR A 485 -18.62 20.59 -5.17
N LEU A 486 -18.26 21.77 -5.64
CA LEU A 486 -19.17 22.87 -5.94
C LEU A 486 -19.26 23.09 -7.46
N THR A 487 -20.47 23.08 -8.00
CA THR A 487 -20.71 23.47 -9.41
C THR A 487 -20.79 25.00 -9.52
N ASN A 488 -20.13 25.57 -10.54
CA ASN A 488 -20.08 27.02 -10.77
C ASN A 488 -21.15 27.44 -11.80
N ASP A 489 -22.14 28.19 -11.30
CA ASP A 489 -22.66 29.41 -11.92
C ASP A 489 -23.02 30.37 -10.76
N ALA A 490 -22.44 31.58 -10.78
CA ALA A 490 -22.55 32.68 -9.80
C ALA A 490 -21.61 32.70 -8.56
N LYS A 491 -21.01 33.89 -8.36
CA LYS A 491 -20.16 34.32 -7.23
C LYS A 491 -21.01 34.60 -5.97
N SER A 492 -20.85 33.87 -4.87
CA SER A 492 -21.16 34.38 -3.51
C SER A 492 -20.60 33.53 -2.35
N ASP A 493 -20.31 34.20 -1.22
CA ASP A 493 -19.63 33.74 0.01
C ASP A 493 -20.41 32.75 0.93
N SER A 494 -21.57 32.25 0.49
CA SER A 494 -22.54 31.58 1.38
C SER A 494 -22.15 30.14 1.75
N ALA A 495 -21.47 29.41 0.85
CA ALA A 495 -20.99 28.04 1.12
C ALA A 495 -19.81 28.02 2.11
N VAL A 496 -19.05 29.11 2.17
CA VAL A 496 -17.91 29.29 3.08
C VAL A 496 -18.40 29.44 4.54
N ALA A 497 -19.63 29.89 4.79
CA ALA A 497 -20.17 30.00 6.16
C ALA A 497 -20.40 28.64 6.85
N LEU A 498 -20.58 27.55 6.09
CA LEU A 498 -20.71 26.18 6.61
C LEU A 498 -19.35 25.49 6.88
N HIS A 499 -18.24 26.11 6.46
CA HIS A 499 -16.87 25.58 6.47
C HIS A 499 -16.25 25.43 7.87
N SER A 500 -16.70 26.21 8.86
CA SER A 500 -15.84 26.54 10.02
C SER A 500 -15.51 25.42 11.01
N LYS A 501 -15.95 24.16 10.84
CA LYS A 501 -15.77 23.13 11.88
C LYS A 501 -15.39 21.70 11.49
N SER A 502 -15.01 21.37 10.25
CA SER A 502 -14.53 20.00 9.95
C SER A 502 -13.66 19.95 8.70
N GLY A 503 -12.62 19.10 8.71
CA GLY A 503 -11.61 18.93 7.64
C GLY A 503 -12.12 18.38 6.31
N MET A 504 -13.09 19.07 5.72
CA MET A 504 -13.62 18.87 4.38
C MET A 504 -12.84 19.69 3.36
N GLU A 505 -12.70 19.13 2.16
CA GLU A 505 -12.06 19.82 1.05
C GLU A 505 -13.12 20.25 0.03
N VAL A 506 -13.07 21.52 -0.37
CA VAL A 506 -14.02 22.17 -1.26
C VAL A 506 -13.35 22.48 -2.60
N MET A 507 -13.95 22.05 -3.71
CA MET A 507 -13.41 22.25 -5.06
C MET A 507 -14.43 22.86 -6.01
N GLU A 508 -14.00 23.75 -6.89
CA GLU A 508 -14.83 24.32 -7.96
C GLU A 508 -14.85 23.44 -9.22
N TYR A 509 -15.96 23.48 -9.94
CA TYR A 509 -16.18 22.79 -11.21
C TYR A 509 -15.44 23.47 -12.37
N ASP A 510 -14.67 22.70 -13.14
CA ASP A 510 -13.96 23.09 -14.36
C ASP A 510 -13.91 21.95 -15.40
N GLU A 511 -13.43 22.23 -16.64
CA GLU A 511 -13.32 21.23 -17.73
C GLU A 511 -12.43 20.02 -17.37
N ASP A 512 -11.54 20.16 -16.38
CA ASP A 512 -10.59 19.13 -15.92
C ASP A 512 -11.11 18.31 -14.72
N MET A 513 -12.41 18.43 -14.36
CA MET A 513 -12.99 17.86 -13.14
C MET A 513 -12.84 16.34 -13.04
N ALA A 514 -12.95 15.60 -14.14
CA ALA A 514 -12.77 14.13 -14.13
C ALA A 514 -11.36 13.74 -13.64
N LYS A 515 -10.34 14.50 -14.04
CA LYS A 515 -8.95 14.32 -13.59
C LYS A 515 -8.79 14.66 -12.11
N ARG A 516 -9.43 15.75 -11.65
CA ARG A 516 -9.46 16.14 -10.23
C ARG A 516 -10.18 15.10 -9.36
N ILE A 517 -11.29 14.53 -9.82
CA ILE A 517 -12.03 13.49 -9.11
C ILE A 517 -11.24 12.19 -9.05
N LYS A 518 -10.54 11.80 -10.12
CA LYS A 518 -9.60 10.66 -10.05
C LYS A 518 -8.47 10.93 -9.04
N LYS A 519 -7.95 12.16 -9.00
CA LYS A 519 -6.90 12.58 -8.04
C LYS A 519 -7.41 12.53 -6.60
N GLU A 520 -8.60 13.07 -6.33
CA GLU A 520 -9.21 13.07 -5.01
C GLU A 520 -9.71 11.70 -4.58
N TYR A 521 -10.20 10.89 -5.51
CA TYR A 521 -10.46 9.48 -5.28
C TYR A 521 -9.18 8.76 -4.84
N SER A 522 -8.07 8.99 -5.54
CA SER A 522 -6.76 8.46 -5.14
C SER A 522 -6.36 8.99 -3.76
N LYS A 523 -6.53 10.28 -3.49
CA LYS A 523 -6.17 10.94 -2.23
C LYS A 523 -7.00 10.43 -1.05
N LEU A 524 -8.31 10.28 -1.23
CA LEU A 524 -9.22 9.74 -0.23
C LEU A 524 -8.97 8.25 0.01
N LEU A 525 -8.61 7.49 -1.02
CA LEU A 525 -8.12 6.13 -0.87
C LEU A 525 -6.78 6.10 -0.11
N ASP A 526 -5.87 7.00 -0.42
CA ASP A 526 -4.57 7.13 0.25
C ASP A 526 -4.82 7.48 1.73
N LYS A 527 -5.71 8.44 2.04
CA LYS A 527 -6.15 8.81 3.39
C LYS A 527 -6.80 7.64 4.14
N GLN A 528 -7.67 6.86 3.49
CA GLN A 528 -8.22 5.63 4.08
C GLN A 528 -7.13 4.60 4.41
N GLU A 529 -6.11 4.53 3.57
CA GLU A 529 -4.92 3.72 3.78
C GLU A 529 -3.91 4.43 4.72
N GLY A 530 -4.23 5.60 5.26
CA GLY A 530 -3.35 6.39 6.14
C GLY A 530 -2.17 7.05 5.44
N LYS A 531 -2.01 6.91 4.12
CA LYS A 531 -0.89 7.41 3.33
C LYS A 531 -0.89 8.93 3.25
N LEU A 532 0.27 9.54 3.51
CA LEU A 532 0.49 10.95 3.20
C LEU A 532 0.82 11.13 1.71
N ALA A 533 0.48 12.30 1.15
CA ALA A 533 0.93 12.65 -0.19
C ALA A 533 2.46 12.66 -0.22
N ARG A 534 3.07 12.16 -1.30
CA ARG A 534 4.52 12.29 -1.47
C ARG A 534 4.89 13.78 -1.41
N PRO A 535 5.88 14.18 -0.60
CA PRO A 535 6.43 15.52 -0.70
C PRO A 535 6.89 15.75 -2.14
N LEU A 536 6.39 16.81 -2.78
CA LEU A 536 6.90 17.30 -4.06
C LEU A 536 8.21 18.01 -3.79
#